data_AF-A0A5E6NUP0-F1
#
_entry.id   AF-A0A5E6NUP0-F1
#
_cell.length_a   1.000
_cell.length_b   1.000
_cell.length_c   1.000
_cell.angle_alpha   90.00
_cell.angle_beta   90.00
_cell.angle_gamma   90.00
#
_symmetry.space_group_name_H-M   'P 1'
#
loop_
_entity.id
_entity.type
_entity.pdbx_description
1 polymer ?
#
loop_
_entity_poly.entity_id
_entity_poly.type
_entity_poly.pdbx_seq_one_letter_code
_entity_poly.pdbx_strand_id
1 'polypeptide(L)' 'MLDQFEVLIDFTRPEVTPDYLATCLSANKAMVIGTMGFNDAGLTNLNNAKN' A
#
# COMPACT_ATOMS: atom_id res chain seq x y z
N MET A 1 -12.01 3.62 12.29
CA MET A 1 -12.12 3.55 10.82
C MET A 1 -11.40 2.33 10.26
N LEU A 2 -10.16 2.03 10.68
CA LEU A 2 -9.43 0.82 10.22
C LEU A 2 -10.19 -0.49 10.50
N ASP A 3 -10.95 -0.56 11.59
CA ASP A 3 -11.75 -1.75 11.93
C ASP A 3 -13.05 -1.88 11.12
N GLN A 4 -13.34 -0.92 10.24
CA GLN A 4 -14.59 -0.90 9.45
C GLN A 4 -14.41 -1.48 8.04
N PHE A 5 -13.21 -1.93 7.70
CA PHE A 5 -12.92 -2.55 6.42
C PHE A 5 -11.83 -3.61 6.58
N GLU A 6 -11.77 -4.55 5.64
CA GLU A 6 -10.75 -5.61 5.61
C GLU A 6 -9.67 -5.36 4.55
N VAL A 7 -10.00 -4.62 3.49
CA VAL A 7 -9.12 -4.33 2.35
C VAL A 7 -9.16 -2.85 2.00
N LEU A 8 -7.97 -2.24 1.80
CA LEU A 8 -7.83 -0.92 1.18
C LEU A 8 -7.56 -1.05 -0.33
N ILE A 9 -8.26 -0.28 -1.15
CA ILE A 9 -8.02 -0.19 -2.60
C ILE A 9 -7.38 1.16 -2.91
N ASP A 10 -6.14 1.18 -3.38
CA ASP A 10 -5.35 2.40 -3.58
C ASP A 10 -5.09 2.69 -5.07
N PHE A 11 -5.72 3.75 -5.57
CA PHE A 11 -5.51 4.33 -6.90
C PHE A 11 -5.24 5.82 -6.73
N THR A 12 -4.11 6.15 -6.12
CA THR A 12 -3.75 7.53 -5.78
C THR A 12 -2.47 7.97 -6.49
N ARG A 13 -1.41 8.31 -5.74
CA ARG A 13 -0.12 8.79 -6.25
C ARG A 13 1.02 7.99 -5.63
N PRO A 14 2.11 7.74 -6.37
CA PRO A 14 3.17 6.85 -5.91
C PRO A 14 3.89 7.37 -4.66
N GLU A 15 3.83 8.68 -4.38
CA GLU A 15 4.45 9.27 -3.19
C GLU A 15 3.70 8.97 -1.89
N VAL A 16 2.40 8.68 -1.95
CA VAL A 16 1.55 8.48 -0.75
C VAL A 16 1.25 7.01 -0.46
N THR A 17 1.31 6.14 -1.47
CA THR A 17 1.09 4.69 -1.30
C THR A 17 1.95 4.06 -0.19
N PRO A 18 3.24 4.42 0.02
CA PRO A 18 4.05 3.85 1.11
C PRO A 18 3.47 4.10 2.50
N ASP A 19 2.89 5.28 2.75
CA ASP A 19 2.30 5.63 4.04
C ASP A 19 1.01 4.82 4.31
N TYR A 20 0.19 4.64 3.27
CA TYR A 20 -0.98 3.77 3.34
C TYR A 20 -0.60 2.31 3.55
N LEU A 21 0.42 1.82 2.84
CA LEU A 21 0.91 0.46 3.00
C LEU A 21 1.43 0.21 4.42
N ALA A 22 2.22 1.13 4.98
CA ALA A 22 2.70 1.04 6.36
C ALA A 22 1.53 0.98 7.36
N THR A 23 0.50 1.79 7.14
CA THR A 23 -0.71 1.77 7.97
C THR A 23 -1.43 0.43 7.87
N CYS A 24 -1.66 -0.08 6.66
CA CYS A 24 -2.31 -1.37 6.43
C CYS A 24 -1.52 -2.55 7.04
N LEU A 25 -0.20 -2.58 6.90
CA LEU A 25 0.66 -3.59 7.50
C LEU A 25 0.54 -3.58 9.03
N SER A 26 0.61 -2.40 9.65
CA SER A 26 0.50 -2.27 11.12
C SER A 26 -0.86 -2.71 11.67
N ALA A 27 -1.91 -2.56 10.87
CA ALA A 27 -3.28 -2.91 11.23
C ALA A 27 -3.70 -4.30 10.74
N ASN A 28 -2.78 -5.07 10.14
CA ASN A 28 -3.05 -6.36 9.51
C ASN A 28 -4.21 -6.31 8.50
N LYS A 29 -4.26 -5.26 7.68
CA LYS A 29 -5.25 -5.05 6.62
C LYS A 29 -4.65 -5.37 5.27
N ALA A 30 -5.43 -6.04 4.43
CA ALA A 30 -5.01 -6.30 3.06
C ALA A 30 -5.09 -5.01 2.22
N MET A 31 -4.32 -4.95 1.14
CA MET A 31 -4.28 -3.79 0.25
C MET A 31 -4.15 -4.23 -1.20
N VAL A 32 -4.93 -3.59 -2.09
CA VAL A 32 -4.78 -3.70 -3.55
C VAL A 32 -4.26 -2.36 -4.05
N ILE A 33 -3.09 -2.37 -4.69
CA ILE A 33 -2.42 -1.17 -5.20
C ILE A 33 -2.57 -1.12 -6.71
N GLY A 34 -3.34 -0.16 -7.21
CA GLY A 34 -3.48 0.21 -8.62
C GLY A 34 -2.81 1.53 -8.99
N THR A 35 -2.17 2.20 -8.03
CA THR A 35 -1.35 3.41 -8.26
C THR A 35 -0.25 3.16 -9.31
N MET A 36 -0.09 4.09 -10.25
CA MET A 36 0.94 4.04 -11.30
C MET A 36 2.07 5.05 -11.02
N GLY A 37 3.20 4.93 -11.73
CA GLY A 37 4.29 5.91 -11.69
C GLY A 37 5.40 5.64 -10.68
N PHE A 38 5.45 4.45 -10.08
CA PHE A 38 6.60 4.05 -9.27
C PHE A 38 7.86 3.90 -10.12
N ASN A 39 8.99 4.31 -9.56
CA ASN A 39 10.31 3.96 -10.08
C ASN A 39 10.75 2.58 -9.54
N ASP A 40 11.90 2.09 -9.99
CA ASP A 40 12.43 0.77 -9.62
C ASP A 40 12.60 0.61 -8.11
N ALA A 41 13.04 1.67 -7.41
CA ALA A 41 13.18 1.67 -5.96
C ALA A 41 11.82 1.53 -5.26
N GLY A 42 10.81 2.27 -5.73
CA GLY A 42 9.44 2.17 -5.25
C GLY A 42 8.85 0.78 -5.46
N LEU A 43 9.00 0.20 -6.65
CA LEU A 43 8.56 -1.16 -6.94
C LEU A 43 9.28 -2.20 -6.08
N THR A 44 10.58 -2.03 -5.85
CA THR A 44 11.37 -2.90 -4.96
C THR A 44 10.83 -2.87 -3.54
N ASN A 45 10.56 -1.68 -3.00
CA ASN A 45 9.98 -1.52 -1.66
C ASN A 45 8.61 -2.19 -1.55
N LEU A 46 7.74 -2.01 -2.54
CA LEU A 46 6.42 -2.66 -2.57
C LEU A 46 6.54 -4.19 -2.64
N ASN A 47 7.51 -4.72 -3.39
CA ASN A 47 7.73 -6.16 -3.49
C ASN A 47 8.28 -6.76 -2.19
N ASN A 48 9.16 -6.03 -1.48
CA ASN A 48 9.72 -6.48 -0.21
C ASN A 48 8.68 -6.50 0.93
N ALA A 49 7.62 -5.71 0.81
CA ALA A 49 6.52 -5.68 1.77
C ALA A 49 5.50 -6.82 1.59
N LYS A 50 5.65 -7.65 0.55
CA LYS A 50 4.80 -8.83 0.33
C LYS A 50 5.23 -9.91 1.32
N ASN A 51 4.40 -10.12 2.36
CA ASN A 51 4.52 -11.27 3.26
C ASN A 51 4.11 -12.57 2.56
#